data_AF-A0A094WL56-F1
#
_entry.id   AF-A0A094WL56-F1
#
_cell.length_a   1.000
_cell.length_b   1.000
_cell.length_c   1.000
_cell.angle_alpha   90.00
_cell.angle_beta   90.00
_cell.angle_gamma   90.00
#
_symmetry.space_group_name_H-M   'P 1'
#
loop_
_entity.id
_entity.type
_entity.pdbx_description
1 polymer ?
#
loop_
_entity_poly.entity_id
_entity_poly.type
_entity_poly.pdbx_seq_one_letter_code
_entity_poly.pdbx_strand_id
1 'polypeptide(L)'
;MERNALVESRREDSWVSAGVLIGIVGNIFSTFHLAEVFSDSEVVNKPLGIGGNFLQASGAYIATVASGDDFRSLAYIGGMWQFYGAGLQGVSGFLQRADLFDVFGSWIQFLGALFVAISITKELENE
;
A
#
# COMPACT_ATOMS: atom_id res chain seq x y z
N MET A 1 -25.07 7.50 24.67
CA MET A 1 -23.64 7.19 24.52
C MET A 1 -23.44 5.95 23.64
N GLU A 2 -24.15 4.85 23.89
CA GLU A 2 -24.06 3.60 23.09
C GLU A 2 -24.28 3.75 21.56
N ARG A 3 -25.26 4.57 21.15
CA ARG A 3 -25.55 4.78 19.72
C ARG A 3 -24.42 5.48 18.96
N ASN A 4 -23.61 6.29 19.64
CA ASN A 4 -22.48 6.98 19.03
C ASN A 4 -21.29 6.03 18.88
N ALA A 5 -21.02 5.19 19.89
CA ALA A 5 -19.98 4.16 19.84
C ALA A 5 -20.24 3.14 18.72
N LEU A 6 -21.49 2.71 18.51
CA LEU A 6 -21.86 1.80 17.43
C LEU A 6 -21.71 2.42 16.02
N VAL A 7 -21.86 3.75 15.90
CA VAL A 7 -21.67 4.45 14.62
C VAL A 7 -20.19 4.63 14.33
N GLU A 8 -19.37 4.90 15.35
CA GLU A 8 -17.91 5.00 15.22
C GLU A 8 -17.29 3.66 14.83
N SER A 9 -17.63 2.57 15.52
CA SER A 9 -17.15 1.22 15.16
C SER A 9 -17.51 0.82 13.73
N ARG A 10 -18.77 1.03 13.30
CA ARG A 10 -19.17 0.71 11.92
C ARG A 10 -18.44 1.55 10.87
N ARG A 11 -18.05 2.77 11.24
CA ARG A 11 -17.31 3.67 10.35
C ARG A 11 -15.85 3.22 10.23
N GLU A 12 -15.25 2.79 11.33
CA GLU A 12 -13.91 2.19 11.39
C GLU A 12 -13.81 0.96 10.48
N ASP A 13 -14.73 0.00 10.64
CA ASP A 13 -14.82 -1.20 9.79
C ASP A 13 -14.96 -0.87 8.29
N SER A 14 -15.71 0.21 7.98
CA SER A 14 -15.90 0.67 6.60
C SER A 14 -14.61 1.21 5.99
N TRP A 15 -13.76 1.88 6.76
CA TRP A 15 -12.50 2.43 6.27
C TRP A 15 -11.44 1.35 6.11
N VAL A 16 -11.37 0.39 7.04
CA VAL A 16 -10.52 -0.81 6.90
C VAL A 16 -10.87 -1.55 5.61
N SER A 17 -12.16 -1.80 5.39
CA SER A 17 -12.66 -2.46 4.17
C SER A 17 -12.31 -1.69 2.89
N ALA A 18 -12.42 -0.36 2.92
CA ALA A 18 -12.04 0.49 1.79
C ALA A 18 -10.55 0.40 1.49
N GLY A 19 -9.70 0.44 2.52
CA GLY A 19 -8.25 0.28 2.38
C GLY A 19 -7.88 -1.07 1.76
N VAL A 20 -8.48 -2.16 2.27
CA VAL A 20 -8.28 -3.52 1.71
C VAL A 20 -8.69 -3.59 0.23
N LEU A 21 -9.85 -3.03 -0.14
CA LEU A 21 -10.32 -3.00 -1.53
C LEU A 21 -9.37 -2.24 -2.46
N ILE A 22 -8.90 -1.06 -2.04
CA ILE A 22 -7.91 -0.28 -2.79
C ILE A 22 -6.62 -1.10 -2.95
N GLY A 23 -6.21 -1.80 -1.89
CA GLY A 23 -5.05 -2.69 -1.89
C GLY A 23 -5.15 -3.81 -2.93
N ILE A 24 -6.32 -4.47 -2.99
CA ILE A 24 -6.62 -5.53 -3.96
C ILE A 24 -6.58 -5.00 -5.38
N VAL A 25 -7.20 -3.84 -5.66
CA VAL A 25 -7.14 -3.21 -6.99
C VAL A 25 -5.68 -2.93 -7.38
N GLY A 26 -4.87 -2.44 -6.45
CA GLY A 26 -3.44 -2.26 -6.69
C GLY A 26 -2.72 -3.55 -7.10
N ASN A 27 -2.95 -4.64 -6.36
CA ASN A 27 -2.39 -5.96 -6.69
C ASN A 27 -2.76 -6.46 -8.08
N ILE A 28 -3.99 -6.22 -8.52
CA ILE A 28 -4.45 -6.58 -9.86
C ILE A 28 -3.64 -5.83 -10.93
N PHE A 29 -3.45 -4.52 -10.75
CA PHE A 29 -2.68 -3.69 -11.68
C PHE A 29 -1.20 -4.07 -11.72
N SER A 30 -0.58 -4.31 -10.55
CA SER A 30 0.80 -4.80 -10.47
C SER A 30 0.94 -6.18 -11.12
N THR A 31 -0.07 -7.05 -11.02
CA THR A 31 -0.08 -8.35 -11.69
C THR A 31 -0.21 -8.21 -13.21
N PHE A 32 -1.08 -7.31 -13.68
CA PHE A 32 -1.19 -7.01 -15.12
C PHE A 32 0.10 -6.46 -15.69
N HIS A 33 0.85 -5.67 -14.90
CA HIS A 33 2.17 -5.21 -15.25
C HIS A 33 3.17 -6.36 -15.42
N LEU A 34 3.28 -7.24 -14.42
CA LEU A 34 4.20 -8.38 -14.43
C LEU A 34 3.88 -9.39 -15.54
N ALA A 35 2.61 -9.53 -15.90
CA ALA A 35 2.15 -10.44 -16.94
C ALA A 35 2.04 -9.78 -18.32
N GLU A 36 2.45 -8.51 -18.47
CA GLU A 36 2.43 -7.76 -19.73
C GLU A 36 1.06 -7.78 -20.46
N VAL A 37 -0.03 -7.89 -19.70
CA VAL A 37 -1.38 -8.24 -20.20
C VAL A 37 -1.88 -7.32 -21.31
N PHE A 38 -1.53 -6.03 -21.24
CA PHE A 38 -2.01 -5.03 -22.18
C PHE A 38 -0.98 -4.67 -23.26
N SER A 39 0.31 -4.82 -22.99
CA SER A 39 1.37 -4.48 -23.91
C SER A 39 2.74 -4.88 -23.35
N ASP A 40 3.60 -5.44 -24.19
CA ASP A 40 5.03 -5.61 -23.93
C ASP A 40 5.79 -4.26 -23.99
N SER A 41 5.12 -3.18 -24.39
CA SER A 41 5.71 -1.84 -24.41
C SER A 41 5.89 -1.31 -23.00
N GLU A 42 7.14 -1.04 -22.62
CA GLU A 42 7.50 -0.43 -21.33
C GLU A 42 6.75 0.90 -21.08
N VAL A 43 6.43 1.65 -22.14
CA VAL A 43 5.69 2.92 -22.05
C VAL A 43 4.27 2.74 -21.52
N VAL A 44 3.63 1.62 -21.84
CA VAL A 44 2.27 1.28 -21.37
C VAL A 44 2.35 0.44 -20.09
N ASN A 45 3.34 -0.45 -20.02
CA ASN A 45 3.43 -1.44 -18.97
C ASN A 45 3.98 -0.86 -17.64
N LYS A 46 4.99 0.01 -17.70
CA LYS A 46 5.62 0.57 -16.49
C LYS A 46 4.66 1.43 -15.66
N PRO A 47 3.81 2.31 -16.24
CA PRO A 47 2.81 3.06 -15.47
C PRO A 47 1.80 2.16 -14.74
N LEU A 48 1.44 0.99 -15.31
CA LEU A 48 0.56 0.03 -14.64
C LEU A 48 1.19 -0.53 -13.37
N GLY A 49 2.49 -0.84 -13.40
CA GLY A 49 3.23 -1.33 -12.23
C GLY A 49 3.33 -0.28 -11.13
N ILE A 50 3.75 0.94 -11.50
CA ILE A 50 3.84 2.07 -10.56
C ILE A 50 2.47 2.40 -9.96
N GLY A 51 1.43 2.48 -10.80
CA GLY A 51 0.06 2.74 -10.36
C GLY A 51 -0.49 1.64 -9.45
N GLY A 52 -0.24 0.38 -9.80
CA GLY A 52 -0.62 -0.77 -8.99
C GLY A 52 0.05 -0.77 -7.61
N ASN A 53 1.36 -0.55 -7.58
CA ASN A 53 2.14 -0.44 -6.35
C ASN A 53 1.66 0.71 -5.46
N PHE A 54 1.32 1.85 -6.06
CA PHE A 54 0.79 3.01 -5.34
C PHE A 54 -0.59 2.74 -4.73
N LEU A 55 -1.51 2.15 -5.48
CA LEU A 55 -2.81 1.75 -4.96
C LEU A 55 -2.67 0.71 -3.86
N GLN A 56 -1.81 -0.29 -4.04
CA GLN A 56 -1.53 -1.32 -3.04
C GLN A 56 -1.05 -0.68 -1.73
N ALA A 57 -0.03 0.16 -1.80
CA ALA A 57 0.56 0.84 -0.65
C ALA A 57 -0.42 1.81 0.04
N SER A 58 -1.22 2.54 -0.74
CA SER A 58 -2.25 3.44 -0.22
C SER A 58 -3.34 2.68 0.51
N GLY A 59 -3.79 1.55 -0.05
CA GLY A 59 -4.79 0.69 0.56
C GLY A 59 -4.31 0.10 1.88
N ALA A 60 -3.07 -0.40 1.91
CA ALA A 60 -2.43 -0.91 3.13
C ALA A 60 -2.33 0.19 4.20
N TYR A 61 -1.85 1.39 3.84
CA TYR A 61 -1.77 2.50 4.79
C TYR A 61 -3.13 2.91 5.34
N ILE A 62 -4.16 3.04 4.48
CA ILE A 62 -5.52 3.37 4.91
C ILE A 62 -6.06 2.31 5.86
N ALA A 63 -5.90 1.02 5.53
CA ALA A 63 -6.38 -0.07 6.37
C ALA A 63 -5.74 -0.03 7.76
N THR A 64 -4.43 0.20 7.84
CA THR A 64 -3.68 0.30 9.09
C THR A 64 -4.03 1.54 9.91
N VAL A 65 -4.22 2.69 9.27
CA VAL A 65 -4.67 3.92 9.98
C VAL A 65 -6.09 3.71 10.51
N ALA A 66 -6.94 3.06 9.72
CA ALA A 66 -8.34 2.84 10.04
C ALA A 66 -8.54 1.76 11.11
N SER A 67 -7.65 0.79 11.26
CA SER A 67 -7.71 -0.23 12.32
C SER A 67 -7.35 0.32 13.70
N GLY A 68 -7.00 1.61 13.80
CA GLY A 68 -6.66 2.25 15.06
C GLY A 68 -5.28 1.86 15.59
N ASP A 69 -4.42 1.29 14.76
CA ASP A 69 -3.08 0.89 15.15
C ASP A 69 -2.30 2.08 15.72
N ASP A 70 -1.57 1.86 16.82
CA ASP A 70 -0.69 2.87 17.41
C ASP A 70 0.27 3.38 16.32
N PHE A 71 0.53 4.69 16.28
CA PHE A 71 1.52 5.31 15.40
C PHE A 71 2.94 4.74 15.59
N ARG A 72 3.18 4.07 16.71
CA ARG A 72 4.42 3.33 17.02
C ARG A 72 4.41 1.87 16.57
N SER A 73 3.27 1.34 16.15
CA SER A 73 3.15 -0.02 15.65
C SER A 73 4.01 -0.20 14.39
N LEU A 74 4.55 -1.40 14.23
CA LEU A 74 5.32 -1.75 13.03
C LEU A 74 4.43 -1.76 11.79
N ALA A 75 3.15 -2.11 11.94
CA ALA A 75 2.16 -2.00 10.87
C ALA A 75 2.02 -0.56 10.38
N TYR A 76 1.77 0.40 11.27
CA TYR A 76 1.60 1.81 10.89
C TYR A 76 2.84 2.38 10.22
N ILE A 77 4.01 2.14 10.82
CA ILE A 77 5.30 2.54 10.25
C ILE A 77 5.45 1.90 8.86
N GLY A 78 5.26 0.59 8.74
CA GLY A 78 5.39 -0.14 7.49
C GLY A 78 4.45 0.35 6.38
N GLY A 79 3.20 0.67 6.71
CA GLY A 79 2.24 1.27 5.77
C GLY A 79 2.68 2.64 5.27
N MET A 80 3.19 3.50 6.15
CA MET A 80 3.73 4.82 5.74
C MET A 80 4.94 4.68 4.81
N TRP A 81 5.89 3.81 5.14
CA TRP A 81 7.07 3.59 4.29
C TRP A 81 6.66 3.05 2.91
N GLN A 82 5.70 2.13 2.84
CA GLN A 82 5.12 1.69 1.57
C GLN A 82 4.54 2.84 0.76
N PHE A 83 3.74 3.69 1.39
CA PHE A 83 3.11 4.82 0.73
C PHE A 83 4.15 5.81 0.17
N TYR A 84 5.17 6.19 0.96
CA TYR A 84 6.22 7.08 0.49
C TYR A 84 7.06 6.47 -0.64
N GLY A 85 7.38 5.17 -0.54
CA GLY A 85 8.16 4.48 -1.56
C GLY A 85 7.43 4.41 -2.90
N ALA A 86 6.14 4.11 -2.86
CA ALA A 86 5.31 4.10 -4.06
C ALA A 86 5.09 5.52 -4.62
N GLY A 87 5.00 6.54 -3.75
CA GLY A 87 4.96 7.94 -4.17
C GLY A 87 6.21 8.37 -4.94
N LEU A 88 7.40 7.94 -4.49
CA LEU A 88 8.68 8.21 -5.18
C LEU A 88 8.75 7.52 -6.55
N GLN A 89 8.29 6.26 -6.66
CA GLN A 89 8.11 5.59 -7.95
C GLN A 89 7.14 6.37 -8.86
N GLY A 90 6.04 6.90 -8.30
CA GLY A 90 5.09 7.76 -9.00
C GLY A 90 5.73 9.01 -9.61
N VAL A 91 6.58 9.71 -8.86
CA VAL A 91 7.34 10.86 -9.34
C VAL A 91 8.28 10.46 -10.49
N SER A 92 8.99 9.33 -10.34
CA SER A 92 9.86 8.82 -11.39
C SER A 92 9.10 8.49 -12.69
N GLY A 93 7.94 7.83 -12.56
CA GLY A 93 7.05 7.54 -13.68
C GLY A 93 6.53 8.80 -14.39
N PHE A 94 6.15 9.83 -13.63
CA PHE A 94 5.75 11.13 -14.19
C PHE A 94 6.88 11.81 -14.97
N LEU A 95 8.11 11.74 -14.43
CA LEU A 95 9.28 12.32 -15.08
C LEU A 95 9.78 11.50 -16.29
N GLN A 96 9.22 10.31 -16.52
CA GLN A 96 9.60 9.36 -17.57
C GLN A 96 11.11 9.07 -17.58
N ARG A 97 11.72 8.99 -16.39
CA ARG A 97 13.14 8.67 -16.24
C ARG A 97 13.26 7.44 -15.37
N ALA A 98 14.07 6.47 -15.78
CA ALA A 98 14.55 5.44 -14.87
C ALA A 98 15.65 6.08 -14.00
N ASP A 99 15.22 6.90 -13.05
CA ASP A 99 16.10 7.65 -12.17
C ASP A 99 16.08 7.09 -10.75
N LEU A 100 17.01 7.58 -9.93
CA LEU A 100 17.23 7.15 -8.54
C LEU A 100 15.93 7.06 -7.71
N PHE A 101 14.88 7.82 -8.06
CA PHE A 101 13.60 7.81 -7.37
C PHE A 101 12.80 6.52 -7.56
N ASP A 102 12.88 5.85 -8.72
CA ASP A 102 12.22 4.56 -8.97
C ASP A 102 12.81 3.47 -8.08
N VAL A 103 14.14 3.34 -8.15
CA VAL A 103 14.91 2.33 -7.40
C VAL A 103 14.80 2.59 -5.91
N PHE A 104 15.03 3.84 -5.47
CA PHE A 104 14.96 4.19 -4.06
C PHE A 104 13.53 4.06 -3.52
N GLY A 105 12.52 4.46 -4.31
CA GLY A 105 11.12 4.28 -3.97
C GLY A 105 10.75 2.81 -3.80
N SER A 106 11.20 1.93 -4.70
CA SER A 106 10.98 0.49 -4.60
C SER A 106 11.60 -0.11 -3.34
N TRP A 107 12.81 0.31 -2.96
CA TRP A 107 13.46 -0.13 -1.73
C TRP A 107 12.73 0.33 -0.48
N ILE A 108 12.31 1.59 -0.42
CA ILE A 108 11.50 2.13 0.68
C ILE A 108 10.19 1.35 0.81
N GLN A 109 9.53 1.07 -0.32
CA GLN A 109 8.28 0.31 -0.32
C GLN A 109 8.48 -1.11 0.21
N PHE A 110 9.53 -1.80 -0.26
CA PHE A 110 9.88 -3.14 0.21
C PHE A 110 10.14 -3.18 1.73
N LEU A 111 10.92 -2.23 2.26
CA LEU A 111 11.17 -2.15 3.71
C LEU A 111 9.89 -1.93 4.52
N GLY A 112 8.99 -1.09 4.01
CA GLY A 112 7.69 -0.90 4.64
C GLY A 112 6.85 -2.18 4.65
N ALA A 113 6.85 -2.94 3.55
CA ALA A 113 6.14 -4.22 3.46
C ALA A 113 6.70 -5.25 4.47
N LEU A 114 8.02 -5.28 4.68
CA LEU A 114 8.63 -6.12 5.72
C LEU A 114 8.15 -5.75 7.12
N PHE A 115 8.04 -4.47 7.46
CA PHE A 115 7.55 -4.06 8.79
C PHE A 115 6.09 -4.44 9.02
N VAL A 116 5.23 -4.31 8.00
CA VAL A 116 3.84 -4.79 8.08
C VAL A 116 3.81 -6.30 8.30
N ALA A 117 4.58 -7.06 7.51
CA ALA A 117 4.63 -8.52 7.64
C ALA A 117 5.11 -8.94 9.05
N ILE A 118 6.14 -8.30 9.60
CA ILE A 118 6.61 -8.57 10.96
C ILE A 118 5.53 -8.25 12.01
N SER A 119 4.77 -7.18 11.82
CA SER A 119 3.67 -6.82 12.73
C SER A 119 2.62 -7.93 12.77
N ILE A 120 2.17 -8.38 11.59
CA ILE A 120 1.17 -9.45 11.45
C ILE A 120 1.68 -10.75 12.09
N THR A 121 2.94 -11.12 11.85
CA THR A 121 3.53 -12.33 12.45
C THR A 121 3.52 -12.25 13.98
N LYS A 122 3.82 -11.08 14.56
CA LYS A 122 3.79 -10.89 16.01
C LYS A 122 2.39 -10.94 16.60
N GLU A 123 1.38 -10.44 15.90
CA GLU A 123 -0.01 -10.55 16.33
C GLU A 123 -0.44 -12.02 16.41
N LEU A 124 -0.14 -12.80 15.37
CA LEU A 124 -0.45 -14.23 15.30
C LEU A 124 0.25 -15.09 16.36
N GLU A 125 1.46 -14.70 16.80
CA GLU A 125 2.19 -15.42 17.87
C GLU A 125 1.64 -15.13 19.28
N ASN A 126 0.89 -14.04 19.46
CA ASN A 126 0.36 -13.62 20.77
C ASN A 126 -1.12 -14.01 20.97
N GLU A 127 -1.75 -14.65 19.98
CA GLU A 127 -3.09 -15.28 20.06
C GLU A 127 -3.02 -16.75 20.51
#